data_AF-A0A957NWH6-F1
#
_entry.id   AF-A0A957NWH6-F1
#
_cell.length_a   1.000
_cell.length_b   1.000
_cell.length_c   1.000
_cell.angle_alpha   90.00
_cell.angle_beta   90.00
_cell.angle_gamma   90.00
#
_symmetry.space_group_name_H-M   'P 1'
#
loop_
_entity.id
_entity.type
_entity.pdbx_description
1 polymer ?
#
loop_
_entity_poly.entity_id
_entity_poly.type
_entity_poly.pdbx_seq_one_letter_code
_entity_poly.pdbx_strand_id
1 'polypeptide(L)'
;MRVADTIAHYLTWIISSAVGLWLVLHLRINLIDIGMWLEVSPWIFGAIDKFGTILLGLGWLIAVFLGEMYLRSGLNAGTLYGRIGRIVALETIVVILSLGLEWALG
;
A
#
# COMPACT_ATOMS: atom_id res chain seq x y z
N MET A 1 -25.11 13.18 -9.74
CA MET A 1 -24.10 12.77 -8.72
C MET A 1 -24.27 13.67 -7.52
N ARG A 2 -24.31 13.11 -6.30
CA ARG A 2 -24.38 13.92 -5.08
C ARG A 2 -22.98 14.41 -4.75
N VAL A 3 -22.85 15.68 -4.35
CA VAL A 3 -21.55 16.28 -3.97
C VAL A 3 -20.85 15.46 -2.88
N ALA A 4 -21.62 14.88 -1.96
CA ALA A 4 -21.12 14.01 -0.90
C ALA A 4 -20.37 12.77 -1.42
N ASP A 5 -20.83 12.14 -2.51
CA ASP A 5 -20.21 10.92 -3.05
C ASP A 5 -18.84 11.24 -3.68
N THR A 6 -18.74 12.41 -4.33
CA THR A 6 -17.48 12.92 -4.89
C THR A 6 -16.47 13.24 -3.79
N ILE A 7 -16.91 13.85 -2.70
CA ILE A 7 -16.06 14.14 -1.54
C ILE A 7 -15.55 12.83 -0.92
N ALA A 8 -16.45 11.86 -0.70
CA ALA A 8 -16.08 10.56 -0.15
C ALA A 8 -15.05 9.84 -1.04
N HIS A 9 -15.24 9.86 -2.36
CA HIS A 9 -14.29 9.30 -3.33
C HIS A 9 -12.88 9.90 -3.17
N TYR A 10 -12.74 11.23 -3.20
CA TYR A 10 -11.44 11.88 -3.11
C TYR A 10 -10.80 11.73 -1.72
N LEU A 11 -11.58 11.81 -0.65
CA LEU A 11 -11.08 11.61 0.70
C LEU A 11 -10.56 10.18 0.89
N THR A 12 -11.31 9.16 0.48
CA THR A 12 -10.82 7.78 0.54
C THR A 12 -9.56 7.61 -0.29
N TRP A 13 -9.53 8.14 -1.52
CA TRP A 13 -8.35 8.01 -2.37
C TRP A 13 -7.10 8.65 -1.75
N ILE A 14 -7.21 9.86 -1.18
CA ILE A 14 -6.09 10.56 -0.53
C ILE A 14 -5.63 9.80 0.72
N ILE A 15 -6.56 9.37 1.57
CA ILE A 15 -6.24 8.65 2.81
C ILE A 15 -5.57 7.32 2.48
N SER A 16 -6.15 6.53 1.57
CA SER A 16 -5.57 5.27 1.12
C SER A 16 -4.20 5.47 0.47
N SER A 17 -4.00 6.53 -0.32
CA SER A 17 -2.68 6.85 -0.88
C SER A 17 -1.63 7.14 0.20
N ALA A 18 -2.02 7.90 1.24
CA ALA A 18 -1.14 8.21 2.37
C ALA A 18 -0.82 6.95 3.21
N VAL A 19 -1.82 6.11 3.49
CA VAL A 19 -1.64 4.83 4.17
C VAL A 19 -0.75 3.90 3.36
N GLY A 20 -0.96 3.80 2.05
CA GLY A 20 -0.12 3.02 1.15
C GLY A 20 1.33 3.50 1.11
N LEU A 21 1.57 4.81 1.18
CA LEU A 21 2.92 5.37 1.22
C LEU A 21 3.61 5.02 2.54
N TRP A 22 2.89 5.19 3.66
CA TRP A 22 3.36 4.77 4.97
C TRP A 22 3.69 3.27 5.02
N LEU A 23 2.86 2.44 4.37
CA LEU A 23 3.06 1.01 4.26
C LEU A 23 4.29 0.64 3.42
N VAL A 24 4.59 1.37 2.34
CA VAL A 24 5.84 1.19 1.58
C VAL A 24 7.08 1.34 2.47
N LEU A 25 7.06 2.32 3.38
CA LEU A 25 8.17 2.55 4.29
C LEU A 25 8.36 1.37 5.26
N HIS A 26 7.26 0.79 5.75
CA HIS A 26 7.27 -0.38 6.62
C HIS A 26 7.69 -1.65 5.87
N LEU A 27 7.21 -1.85 4.64
CA LEU A 27 7.63 -2.95 3.78
C LEU A 27 9.14 -2.91 3.48
N ARG A 28 9.74 -1.72 3.37
CA ARG A 28 11.19 -1.59 3.21
C ARG A 28 11.95 -2.12 4.44
N ILE A 29 11.45 -1.82 5.65
CA ILE A 29 12.03 -2.35 6.90
C ILE A 29 11.91 -3.88 6.91
N ASN A 30 10.72 -4.40 6.62
CA ASN A 30 10.48 -5.85 6.50
C ASN A 30 11.41 -6.54 5.50
N LEU A 31 11.67 -5.94 4.33
CA LEU A 31 12.60 -6.50 3.35
C LEU A 31 14.04 -6.59 3.88
N ILE A 32 14.45 -5.60 4.67
CA ILE A 32 15.77 -5.58 5.32
C ILE A 32 15.84 -6.65 6.40
N ASP A 33 14.83 -6.75 7.25
CA ASP A 33 14.76 -7.73 8.36
C ASP A 33 14.75 -9.17 7.85
N ILE A 34 13.95 -9.45 6.81
CA ILE A 34 13.95 -10.74 6.14
C ILE A 34 15.33 -11.04 5.53
N GLY A 35 15.98 -10.04 4.94
CA GLY A 35 17.33 -10.17 4.39
C GLY A 35 18.40 -10.50 5.45
N MET A 36 18.26 -9.95 6.67
CA MET A 36 19.13 -10.30 7.79
C MET A 36 18.85 -11.71 8.29
N TRP A 37 17.57 -12.09 8.44
CA TRP A 37 17.16 -13.41 8.91
C TRP A 37 17.59 -14.55 7.97
N LEU A 38 17.59 -14.30 6.66
CA LEU A 38 18.04 -15.27 5.64
C LEU A 38 19.57 -15.29 5.43
N GLU A 39 20.34 -14.55 6.23
CA GLU A 39 21.81 -14.43 6.12
C GLU A 39 22.28 -14.10 4.69
N VAL A 40 21.53 -13.25 3.99
CA VAL A 40 21.79 -12.97 2.58
C VAL A 40 23.11 -12.22 2.43
N SER A 41 23.88 -12.54 1.38
CA SER A 41 25.20 -11.93 1.19
C SER A 41 25.14 -10.39 1.14
N PRO A 42 26.19 -9.67 1.59
CA PRO A 42 26.22 -8.20 1.62
C PRO A 42 25.95 -7.53 0.26
N TRP A 43 26.33 -8.20 -0.83
CA TRP A 43 26.07 -7.75 -2.20
C TRP A 43 24.57 -7.70 -2.52
N ILE A 44 23.82 -8.74 -2.11
CA ILE A 44 22.38 -8.80 -2.33
C ILE A 44 21.67 -7.82 -1.41
N PHE A 45 22.12 -7.68 -0.16
CA PHE A 45 21.58 -6.68 0.77
C PHE A 45 21.66 -5.25 0.21
N GLY A 46 22.83 -4.88 -0.35
CA GLY A 46 23.00 -3.59 -1.01
C GLY A 46 22.13 -3.39 -2.26
N ALA A 47 21.79 -4.48 -2.97
CA ALA A 47 20.85 -4.43 -4.09
C ALA A 47 19.40 -4.26 -3.60
N ILE A 48 18.97 -5.01 -2.58
CA ILE A 48 17.63 -4.91 -1.98
C ILE A 48 17.38 -3.50 -1.46
N ASP A 49 18.35 -2.89 -0.78
CA ASP A 49 18.17 -1.55 -0.22
C ASP A 49 17.95 -0.47 -1.31
N LYS A 50 18.79 -0.49 -2.36
CA LYS A 50 18.76 0.49 -3.45
C LYS A 50 17.57 0.29 -4.38
N PHE A 51 17.35 -0.96 -4.83
CA PHE A 51 16.29 -1.26 -5.79
C PHE A 51 14.94 -1.46 -5.11
N GLY A 52 14.90 -1.95 -3.87
CA GLY A 52 13.66 -2.19 -3.14
C GLY A 52 12.87 -0.91 -2.94
N THR A 53 13.51 0.19 -2.56
CA THR A 53 12.84 1.50 -2.42
C THR A 53 12.22 1.97 -3.73
N ILE A 54 12.94 1.80 -4.85
CA ILE A 54 12.46 2.18 -6.18
C ILE A 54 11.26 1.32 -6.59
N LEU A 55 11.38 -0.01 -6.44
CA LEU A 55 10.34 -0.96 -6.84
C LEU A 55 9.08 -0.80 -5.99
N LEU A 56 9.22 -0.64 -4.67
CA LEU A 56 8.09 -0.40 -3.78
C LEU A 56 7.42 0.94 -4.07
N GLY A 57 8.20 2.00 -4.32
CA GLY A 57 7.67 3.32 -4.70
C GLY A 57 6.91 3.28 -6.04
N LEU A 58 7.45 2.59 -7.06
CA LEU A 58 6.76 2.39 -8.33
C LEU A 58 5.49 1.56 -8.17
N GLY A 59 5.55 0.47 -7.40
CA GLY A 59 4.39 -0.35 -7.09
C GLY A 59 3.28 0.43 -6.39
N TRP A 60 3.65 1.30 -5.44
CA TRP A 60 2.72 2.20 -4.78
C TRP A 60 2.10 3.24 -5.72
N LEU A 61 2.90 3.89 -6.57
CA LEU A 61 2.36 4.83 -7.57
C LEU A 61 1.32 4.16 -8.48
N ILE A 62 1.62 2.95 -8.96
CA ILE A 62 0.68 2.15 -9.75
C ILE A 62 -0.59 1.87 -8.94
N ALA A 63 -0.47 1.47 -7.67
CA ALA A 63 -1.60 1.23 -6.80
C ALA A 63 -2.47 2.49 -6.58
N VAL A 64 -1.86 3.67 -6.44
CA VAL A 64 -2.56 4.95 -6.31
C VAL A 64 -3.41 5.25 -7.55
N PHE A 65 -2.85 5.06 -8.75
CA PHE A 65 -3.59 5.26 -10.01
C PHE A 65 -4.70 4.23 -10.19
N LEU A 66 -4.42 2.95 -9.91
CA LEU A 66 -5.44 1.89 -10.00
C LEU A 66 -6.56 2.11 -8.98
N GLY A 67 -6.23 2.56 -7.77
CA GLY A 67 -7.20 2.91 -6.73
C GLY A 67 -8.11 4.05 -7.15
N GLU A 68 -7.55 5.10 -7.76
CA GLU A 68 -8.31 6.22 -8.34
C GLU A 68 -9.31 5.72 -9.40
N MET A 69 -8.82 4.95 -10.37
CA MET A 69 -9.64 4.44 -11.46
C MET A 69 -10.74 3.50 -10.94
N TYR A 70 -10.41 2.66 -9.96
CA TYR A 70 -11.34 1.74 -9.33
C TYR A 70 -12.42 2.46 -8.53
N LEU A 71 -12.09 3.49 -7.77
CA LEU A 71 -13.07 4.29 -7.03
C LEU A 71 -13.92 5.14 -7.98
N ARG A 72 -13.31 5.73 -9.03
CA ARG A 72 -14.02 6.54 -10.04
C ARG A 72 -15.04 5.72 -10.81
N SER A 73 -14.68 4.52 -11.22
CA SER A 73 -15.63 3.59 -11.86
C SER A 73 -16.73 3.12 -10.89
N GLY A 74 -16.42 2.99 -9.59
CA GLY A 74 -17.43 2.73 -8.56
C GLY A 74 -18.42 3.86 -8.35
N LEU A 75 -17.94 5.10 -8.38
CA LEU A 75 -18.75 6.31 -8.31
C LEU A 75 -19.73 6.39 -9.49
N ASN A 76 -19.26 6.13 -10.71
CA ASN A 76 -20.10 6.13 -11.91
C ASN A 76 -21.12 4.99 -11.92
N ALA A 77 -20.79 3.84 -11.34
CA ALA A 77 -21.65 2.66 -11.26
C ALA A 77 -22.56 2.61 -10.02
N GLY A 78 -22.52 3.62 -9.14
CA GLY A 78 -23.31 3.64 -7.89
C GLY A 78 -22.88 2.60 -6.84
N THR A 79 -21.68 2.01 -6.98
CA THR A 79 -21.15 0.96 -6.09
C THR A 79 -19.99 1.45 -5.21
N LEU A 80 -19.83 2.78 -5.07
CA LEU A 80 -18.70 3.42 -4.41
C LEU A 80 -18.40 2.84 -3.01
N TYR A 81 -19.39 2.79 -2.12
CA TYR A 81 -19.18 2.35 -0.73
C TYR A 81 -18.70 0.90 -0.62
N GLY A 82 -19.20 0.00 -1.49
CA GLY A 82 -18.71 -1.37 -1.55
C GLY A 82 -17.25 -1.45 -2.01
N ARG A 83 -16.82 -0.52 -2.86
CA ARG A 83 -15.42 -0.42 -3.32
C ARG A 83 -14.50 0.20 -2.27
N ILE A 84 -14.96 1.24 -1.58
CA ILE A 84 -14.27 1.83 -0.43
C ILE A 84 -14.00 0.74 0.62
N GLY A 85 -15.03 -0.02 1.00
CA GLY A 85 -14.88 -1.10 1.98
C GLY A 85 -13.85 -2.15 1.56
N ARG A 86 -13.78 -2.49 0.27
CA ARG A 86 -12.77 -3.42 -0.26
C ARG A 86 -11.36 -2.86 -0.20
N ILE A 87 -11.15 -1.59 -0.57
CA ILE A 87 -9.83 -0.95 -0.46
C ILE A 87 -9.38 -0.92 0.99
N VAL A 88 -10.23 -0.42 1.89
CA VAL A 88 -9.90 -0.32 3.32
C VAL A 88 -9.61 -1.70 3.92
N ALA A 89 -10.39 -2.72 3.56
CA ALA A 89 -10.15 -4.09 4.02
C ALA A 89 -8.80 -4.63 3.53
N LEU A 90 -8.47 -4.43 2.26
CA LEU A 90 -7.17 -4.85 1.71
C LEU A 90 -6.02 -4.11 2.37
N GLU A 91 -6.10 -2.78 2.50
CA GLU A 91 -5.08 -1.99 3.20
C GLU A 91 -4.89 -2.45 4.63
N THR A 92 -5.99 -2.67 5.37
CA THR A 92 -5.95 -3.17 6.75
C THR A 92 -5.27 -4.53 6.84
N ILE A 93 -5.57 -5.47 5.94
CA ILE A 93 -4.93 -6.78 5.89
C ILE A 93 -3.42 -6.62 5.68
N VAL A 94 -3.01 -5.81 4.70
CA VAL A 94 -1.58 -5.64 4.40
C VAL A 94 -0.86 -4.93 5.55
N VAL A 95 -1.48 -3.95 6.21
CA VAL A 95 -0.94 -3.29 7.41
C VAL A 95 -0.72 -4.31 8.53
N ILE A 96 -1.73 -5.13 8.84
CA ILE A 96 -1.63 -6.15 9.89
C ILE A 96 -0.51 -7.14 9.58
N LEU A 97 -0.38 -7.57 8.32
CA LEU A 97 0.69 -8.47 7.91
C LEU A 97 2.07 -7.80 8.04
N SER A 98 2.20 -6.54 7.62
CA SER A 98 3.46 -5.78 7.73
C SER A 98 3.90 -5.64 9.18
N LEU A 99 3.01 -5.20 10.06
CA LEU A 99 3.33 -5.02 11.48
C LEU A 99 3.55 -6.36 12.20
N GLY A 100 2.82 -7.40 11.81
CA GLY A 100 3.03 -8.75 12.33
C GLY A 100 4.39 -9.33 11.95
N LEU A 101 4.89 -9.04 10.75
CA LEU A 101 6.23 -9.41 10.31
C LEU A 101 7.31 -8.66 11.10
N GLU A 102 7.15 -7.35 11.28
CA GLU A 102 8.08 -6.53 12.09
C GLU A 102 8.17 -7.05 13.52
N TRP A 103 7.03 -7.42 14.12
CA TRP A 103 7.01 -8.00 15.47
C TRP A 103 7.62 -9.41 15.55
N ALA A 104 7.57 -10.18 14.47
CA ALA A 104 8.10 -11.55 14.43
C ALA A 104 9.61 -11.61 14.15
N LEU A 105 10.15 -10.59 13.46
CA LEU A 105 11.55 -10.54 13.03
C LEU A 105 12.41 -9.57 13.87
N GLY A 106 11.79 -8.61 14.57
CA GLY A 106 12.44 -7.68 15.50
C GLY A 106 12.61 -8.23 16.91
#